data_AF-A0A4T0WB98-F1
#
_entry.id   AF-A0A4T0WB98-F1
#
_cell.length_a   1.000
_cell.length_b   1.000
_cell.length_c   1.000
_cell.angle_alpha   90.00
_cell.angle_beta   90.00
_cell.angle_gamma   90.00
#
_symmetry.space_group_name_H-M   'P 1'
#
loop_
_entity.id
_entity.type
_entity.pdbx_description
1 polymer ?
#
loop_
_entity_poly.entity_id
_entity_poly.type
_entity_poly.pdbx_seq_one_letter_code
_entity_poly.pdbx_strand_id
1 'polypeptide(L)'
;MAFTINATLKMITDRPDLLTIPTIVCTDSYSLYERIIKLGDTKDKRLMIDIMALRQSHEHRELFENCWIDGDDNPADAFTKAAPNRALEHLISRSEATISMEGLVTRR
;
A
#
# COMPACT_ATOMS: atom_id res chain seq x y z
N MET A 1 -1.41 7.96 -6.73
CA MET A 1 0.07 7.85 -6.65
C MET A 1 0.56 6.42 -6.88
N ALA A 2 0.07 5.41 -6.14
CA ALA A 2 0.51 4.01 -6.33
C ALA A 2 0.35 3.50 -7.77
N PHE A 3 -0.76 3.83 -8.44
CA PHE A 3 -0.97 3.52 -9.87
C PHE A 3 0.14 4.08 -10.78
N THR A 4 0.53 5.35 -10.59
CA THR A 4 1.55 6.01 -11.42
C THR A 4 2.93 5.40 -11.22
N ILE A 5 3.26 5.02 -9.98
CA ILE A 5 4.51 4.32 -9.67
C ILE A 5 4.51 2.95 -10.33
N ASN A 6 3.42 2.18 -10.20
CA ASN A 6 3.32 0.87 -10.83
C ASN A 6 3.35 0.96 -12.37
N ALA A 7 2.64 1.92 -12.97
CA ALA A 7 2.67 2.15 -14.42
C ALA A 7 4.09 2.49 -14.91
N THR A 8 4.82 3.32 -14.16
CA THR A 8 6.21 3.69 -14.48
C THR A 8 7.15 2.51 -14.29
N LEU A 9 7.00 1.75 -13.20
CA LEU A 9 7.74 0.50 -12.99
C LEU A 9 7.49 -0.45 -14.15
N LYS A 10 6.23 -0.67 -14.51
CA LYS A 10 5.85 -1.52 -15.65
C LYS A 10 6.52 -1.06 -16.94
N MET A 11 6.52 0.25 -17.25
CA MET A 11 7.21 0.80 -18.43
C MET A 11 8.73 0.55 -18.41
N ILE A 12 9.37 0.64 -17.24
CA ILE A 12 10.81 0.39 -17.09
C ILE A 12 11.12 -1.11 -17.18
N THR A 13 10.23 -1.94 -16.65
CA THR A 13 10.35 -3.41 -16.59
C THR A 13 9.71 -4.11 -17.79
N ASP A 14 9.16 -3.40 -18.78
CA ASP A 14 8.59 -3.94 -20.03
C ASP A 14 9.71 -4.40 -20.99
N ARG A 15 10.64 -5.16 -20.43
CA ARG A 15 11.71 -5.86 -21.14
C ARG A 15 11.36 -7.35 -21.07
N PRO A 16 11.55 -8.10 -22.17
CA PRO A 16 11.03 -9.47 -22.30
C PRO A 16 11.51 -10.48 -21.23
N ASP A 17 12.55 -10.13 -20.46
CA ASP A 17 13.15 -11.00 -19.43
C ASP A 17 12.83 -10.61 -17.98
N LEU A 18 12.02 -9.57 -17.72
CA LEU A 18 11.71 -9.16 -16.34
C LEU A 18 10.32 -9.62 -15.89
N LEU A 19 10.30 -10.33 -14.75
CA LEU A 19 9.07 -10.75 -14.07
C LEU A 19 8.25 -9.52 -13.65
N THR A 20 6.93 -9.59 -13.72
CA THR A 20 6.05 -8.55 -13.18
C THR A 20 6.32 -8.40 -11.69
N ILE A 21 6.71 -7.19 -11.25
CA ILE A 21 6.96 -6.90 -9.85
C ILE A 21 5.61 -6.69 -9.15
N PRO A 22 5.22 -7.54 -8.19
CA PRO A 22 3.97 -7.35 -7.46
C PRO A 22 4.07 -6.07 -6.63
N THR A 23 3.11 -5.16 -6.80
CA THR A 23 3.00 -3.96 -5.97
C THR A 23 2.04 -4.27 -4.81
N ILE A 24 2.57 -4.21 -3.59
CA ILE A 24 1.83 -4.43 -2.35
C ILE A 24 1.58 -3.08 -1.68
N VAL A 25 0.34 -2.81 -1.27
CA VAL A 25 -0.03 -1.58 -0.55
C VAL A 25 -0.26 -1.92 0.91
N CYS A 26 0.54 -1.32 1.79
CA CYS A 26 0.34 -1.47 3.24
C CYS A 26 -0.29 -0.24 3.87
N THR A 27 -1.14 -0.48 4.86
CA THR A 27 -1.72 0.54 5.73
C THR A 27 -1.66 0.08 7.17
N ASP A 28 -1.40 1.00 8.09
CA ASP A 28 -1.50 0.80 9.54
C ASP A 28 -2.91 1.08 10.08
N SER A 29 -3.79 1.66 9.26
CA SER A 29 -5.17 1.93 9.64
C SER A 29 -6.05 0.71 9.42
N TYR A 30 -6.32 -0.03 10.50
CA TYR A 30 -7.25 -1.16 10.47
C TYR A 30 -8.62 -0.78 9.90
N SER A 31 -9.13 0.41 10.23
CA SER A 31 -10.43 0.88 9.72
C SER A 31 -10.45 1.11 8.21
N LEU A 32 -9.33 1.51 7.61
CA LEU A 32 -9.19 1.66 6.16
C LEU A 32 -9.05 0.30 5.50
N TYR A 33 -8.20 -0.58 6.07
CA TYR A 33 -8.05 -1.95 5.62
C TYR A 33 -9.41 -2.68 5.59
N GLU A 34 -10.17 -2.62 6.68
CA GLU A 34 -11.46 -3.30 6.75
C GLU A 34 -12.46 -2.75 5.72
N ARG A 35 -12.45 -1.45 5.41
CA ARG A 35 -13.31 -0.84 4.38
C ARG A 35 -12.85 -1.12 2.94
N ILE A 36 -11.58 -1.45 2.71
CA ILE A 36 -11.08 -1.90 1.40
C ILE A 36 -11.43 -3.37 1.18
N ILE A 37 -11.37 -4.18 2.24
CA ILE A 37 -11.63 -5.63 2.15
C ILE A 37 -13.12 -5.94 2.23
N LYS A 38 -13.78 -5.55 3.31
CA LYS A 38 -15.22 -5.71 3.50
C LYS A 38 -15.90 -4.56 2.79
N LEU A 39 -16.97 -4.82 2.05
CA LEU A 39 -17.77 -3.83 1.33
C LEU A 39 -18.53 -2.94 2.33
N GLY A 40 -17.79 -2.25 3.20
CA GLY A 40 -18.32 -1.45 4.28
C GLY A 40 -18.74 -0.09 3.78
N ASP A 41 -19.95 0.32 4.12
CA ASP A 41 -20.46 1.64 3.76
C ASP A 41 -19.74 2.73 4.58
N THR A 42 -19.15 3.70 3.88
CA THR A 42 -18.70 4.95 4.49
C THR A 42 -19.69 6.06 4.18
N LYS A 43 -20.04 6.86 5.19
CA LYS A 43 -20.90 8.05 5.02
C LYS A 43 -20.15 9.24 4.43
N ASP A 44 -18.82 9.19 4.43
CA ASP A 44 -17.99 10.24 3.85
C ASP A 44 -17.83 10.02 2.34
N LYS A 45 -18.40 10.96 1.57
CA LYS A 45 -18.40 10.92 0.10
C LYS A 45 -17.00 10.98 -0.51
N ARG A 46 -16.06 11.70 0.11
CA ARG A 46 -14.68 11.81 -0.42
C ARG A 46 -13.93 10.50 -0.19
N LEU A 47 -14.04 9.95 1.02
CA LEU A 47 -13.42 8.68 1.34
C LEU A 47 -13.97 7.52 0.48
N MET A 48 -15.24 7.58 0.09
CA MET A 48 -15.83 6.60 -0.82
C MET A 48 -15.17 6.62 -2.20
N ILE A 49 -14.85 7.81 -2.75
CA ILE A 49 -14.16 7.95 -4.03
C ILE A 49 -12.78 7.30 -3.97
N ASP A 50 -12.01 7.59 -2.92
CA ASP A 50 -10.66 7.04 -2.75
C ASP A 50 -10.67 5.51 -2.59
N ILE A 51 -11.60 4.98 -1.78
CA ILE A 51 -11.77 3.52 -1.60
C ILE A 51 -12.20 2.85 -2.91
N MET A 52 -13.13 3.46 -3.66
CA MET A 52 -13.56 2.93 -4.96
C MET A 52 -12.42 2.91 -5.98
N ALA A 53 -11.58 3.94 -6.02
CA ALA A 53 -10.41 3.98 -6.89
C ALA A 53 -9.40 2.87 -6.54
N LEU A 54 -9.13 2.65 -5.24
CA LEU A 54 -8.27 1.57 -4.78
C LEU A 54 -8.82 0.18 -5.16
N ARG A 55 -10.14 -0.02 -5.04
CA ARG A 55 -10.82 -1.26 -5.46
C ARG A 55 -10.72 -1.48 -6.96
N GLN A 56 -10.94 -0.45 -7.76
CA GLN A 56 -10.79 -0.53 -9.22
C GLN A 56 -9.36 -0.90 -9.61
N SER A 57 -8.34 -0.27 -9.03
CA SER A 57 -6.94 -0.65 -9.32
C SER A 57 -6.60 -2.08 -8.88
N HIS A 58 -7.21 -2.58 -7.80
CA HIS A 58 -7.09 -3.99 -7.41
C HIS A 58 -7.73 -4.94 -8.45
N GLU A 59 -8.91 -4.60 -8.97
CA GLU A 59 -9.59 -5.38 -10.02
C GLU A 59 -8.78 -5.41 -11.33
N HIS A 60 -8.16 -4.29 -11.71
CA HIS A 60 -7.36 -4.15 -12.93
C HIS A 60 -5.95 -4.75 -12.82
N ARG A 61 -5.62 -5.46 -11.72
CA ARG A 61 -4.28 -6.04 -11.43
C ARG A 61 -3.16 -5.00 -11.33
N GLU A 62 -3.51 -3.76 -11.00
CA GLU A 62 -2.54 -2.68 -10.82
C GLU A 62 -2.01 -2.64 -9.39
N LEU A 63 -2.71 -3.24 -8.44
CA LEU A 63 -2.30 -3.44 -7.06
C LEU A 63 -2.52 -4.91 -6.72
N PHE A 64 -1.46 -5.60 -6.29
CA PHE A 64 -1.48 -7.05 -6.14
C PHE A 64 -2.07 -7.47 -4.79
N GLU A 65 -1.73 -6.77 -3.70
CA GLU A 65 -2.12 -7.15 -2.34
C GLU A 65 -2.31 -5.92 -1.44
N ASN A 66 -3.25 -6.03 -0.50
CA ASN A 66 -3.43 -5.07 0.60
C ASN A 66 -3.00 -5.71 1.92
N CYS A 67 -2.03 -5.10 2.61
CA CYS A 67 -1.53 -5.50 3.92
C CYS A 67 -2.00 -4.53 5.00
N TRP A 68 -2.43 -5.07 6.12
CA TRP A 68 -2.49 -4.35 7.38
C TRP A 68 -1.19 -4.59 8.15
N ILE A 69 -0.55 -3.51 8.60
CA ILE A 69 0.77 -3.51 9.24
C ILE A 69 0.73 -2.79 10.58
N ASP A 70 1.70 -3.06 11.45
CA ASP A 70 1.91 -2.25 12.65
C ASP A 70 2.32 -0.82 12.26
N GLY A 71 1.72 0.19 12.90
CA GLY A 71 2.04 1.59 12.67
C GLY A 71 3.47 1.96 13.09
N ASP A 72 4.05 1.27 14.07
CA ASP A 72 5.44 1.49 14.49
C ASP A 72 6.45 1.07 13.41
N ASP A 73 6.06 0.14 12.54
CA ASP A 73 6.83 -0.34 11.40
C ASP A 73 6.53 0.42 10.09
N ASN A 74 5.61 1.40 10.10
CA ASN A 74 5.21 2.13 8.91
C ASN A 74 6.11 3.36 8.66
N PRO A 75 7.08 3.35 7.73
CA PRO A 75 7.91 4.53 7.46
C PRO A 75 7.10 5.71 6.89
N ALA A 76 5.92 5.46 6.31
CA ALA A 76 5.09 6.52 5.74
C ALA A 76 4.40 7.38 6.81
N ASP A 77 4.23 6.86 8.02
CA ASP A 77 3.65 7.60 9.15
C ASP A 77 4.49 8.86 9.47
N ALA A 78 5.82 8.76 9.36
CA ALA A 78 6.74 9.89 9.50
C ALA A 78 6.48 11.04 8.51
N PHE A 79 5.88 10.78 7.34
CA PHE A 79 5.55 11.84 6.38
C PHE A 79 4.32 12.65 6.78
N THR A 80 3.52 12.14 7.71
CA THR A 80 2.31 12.81 8.22
C THR A 80 2.54 13.48 9.58
N LYS A 81 3.66 13.16 10.25
CA LYS A 81 4.04 13.67 11.56
C LYS A 81 5.21 14.65 11.46
N ALA A 82 5.36 15.49 12.49
CA ALA A 82 6.43 16.48 12.54
C ALA A 82 7.81 15.86 12.87
N ALA A 83 7.83 14.69 13.52
CA ALA A 83 9.04 14.00 13.91
C ALA A 83 9.24 12.73 13.05
N PRO A 84 10.50 12.41 12.68
CA PRO A 84 10.79 11.16 12.00
C PRO A 84 10.52 9.97 12.93
N ASN A 85 10.10 8.85 12.36
CA ASN A 85 9.91 7.61 13.10
C ASN A 85 11.09 6.65 12.90
N ARG A 86 11.18 5.67 13.79
CA ARG A 86 12.26 4.67 13.79
C ARG A 86 12.28 3.83 12.50
N ALA A 87 11.11 3.53 11.94
CA ALA A 87 10.99 2.81 10.67
C ALA A 87 11.67 3.56 9.51
N LEU A 88 11.45 4.88 9.41
CA LEU A 88 12.11 5.72 8.41
C LEU A 88 13.61 5.85 8.65
N GLU A 89 14.03 5.99 9.92
CA GLU A 89 15.46 6.05 10.27
C GLU A 89 16.20 4.76 9.89
N HIS A 90 15.61 3.60 10.16
CA HIS A 90 16.19 2.30 9.73
C HIS A 90 16.22 2.17 8.21
N LEU A 91 15.16 2.60 7.52
CA LEU A 91 15.13 2.58 6.07
C LEU A 91 16.27 3.40 5.46
N ILE A 92 16.51 4.61 5.97
CA ILE A 92 17.58 5.49 5.47
C ILE A 92 18.96 4.95 5.86
N SER A 93 19.13 4.49 7.09
CA SER A 93 20.45 4.08 7.61
C SER A 93 20.90 2.71 7.12
N ARG A 94 19.97 1.78 6.87
CA ARG A 94 20.26 0.38 6.51
C ARG A 94 19.83 0.00 5.10
N SER A 95 19.07 0.86 4.42
CA SER A 95 18.43 0.53 3.13
C SER A 95 17.49 -0.68 3.22
N GLU A 96 16.98 -0.97 4.41
CA GLU A 96 16.11 -2.11 4.71
C GLU A 96 14.87 -1.61 5.46
N ALA A 97 13.70 -2.14 5.10
CA ALA A 97 12.45 -1.94 5.84
C ALA A 97 12.02 -3.27 6.46
N THR A 98 11.72 -3.27 7.75
CA THR A 98 11.03 -4.39 8.41
C THR A 98 9.57 -4.01 8.56
N ILE A 99 8.68 -4.83 8.01
CA ILE A 99 7.24 -4.59 8.00
C ILE A 99 6.56 -5.78 8.67
N SER A 100 6.00 -5.59 9.86
CA SER A 100 5.18 -6.60 10.53
C SER A 100 3.78 -6.63 9.91
N MET A 101 3.46 -7.70 9.18
CA MET A 101 2.13 -7.89 8.60
C MET A 101 1.19 -8.55 9.60
N GLU A 102 0.14 -7.84 9.99
CA GLU A 102 -0.91 -8.34 10.88
C GLU A 102 -2.08 -8.96 10.10
N GLY A 103 -2.28 -8.55 8.85
CA GLY A 103 -3.29 -9.13 7.96
C GLY A 103 -2.90 -9.01 6.49
N LEU A 104 -2.99 -10.12 5.76
CA LEU A 104 -2.75 -10.15 4.32
C LEU A 104 -3.98 -10.69 3.60
N VAL A 105 -4.53 -9.91 2.67
CA VAL A 105 -5.50 -10.44 1.70
C VAL A 105 -4.79 -10.70 0.40
N THR A 106 -4.51 -11.98 0.16
CA THR A 106 -4.06 -12.46 -1.14
C THR A 106 -5.25 -12.70 -2.04
N ARG A 107 -5.09 -12.41 -3.33
CA ARG A 107 -6.06 -12.80 -4.34
C ARG A 107 -5.98 -14.32 -4.55
N ARG A 108 -7.12 -15.02 -4.45
CA ARG A 108 -7.27 -16.39 -4.98
C ARG A 108 -7.51 -16.38 -6.49
#